data_AF-A0A259M5E0-F1
#
_entry.id   AF-A0A259M5E0-F1
#
_cell.length_a   1.000
_cell.length_b   1.000
_cell.length_c   1.000
_cell.angle_alpha   90.00
_cell.angle_beta   90.00
_cell.angle_gamma   90.00
#
_symmetry.space_group_name_H-M   'P 1'
#
loop_
_entity.id
_entity.type
_entity.pdbx_description
1 polymer ?
#
loop_
_entity_poly.entity_id
_entity_poly.type
_entity_poly.pdbx_seq_one_letter_code
_entity_poly.pdbx_strand_id
1 'polypeptide(L)'
;MTAPAPVTGTDTRAISAALAGAAERIAPVWPLDRWIAVNPWWGLRQQAMPQASRLLQKQGSVGLLMPPEFYRDAWQSGRIEATDIDAAAREAGVEVSDVGVESRAMSWLDCAQGADASIMSAVATLTEAGGDALEQRLREQLGALCAQFFDQRQARWKKGNSGETLFGYWHRSGLPVLMGLLPRNLRTKTKAIPDQWPEASREMAAALNLTESQVTHLGHHLLLKLLGWASWCRGEDWRAGLAGAPTEHTQSLACIWLISEWLALQALPERDQSRIRASWQPVDPITLGVQPEGLWIWQRAYEHAWQRRFFADLNNGAGLNATKT
;
A
#
# COMPACT_ATOMS: atom_id res chain seq x y z
N MET A 1 -17.81 25.37 -20.30
CA MET A 1 -17.09 24.37 -19.48
C MET A 1 -16.49 25.11 -18.30
N THR A 2 -17.22 25.12 -17.19
CA THR A 2 -16.89 25.89 -15.99
C THR A 2 -15.83 25.12 -15.22
N ALA A 3 -14.68 25.75 -14.95
CA ALA A 3 -13.67 25.20 -14.06
C ALA A 3 -14.31 24.84 -12.70
N PRO A 4 -13.96 23.71 -12.06
CA PRO A 4 -14.46 23.40 -10.73
C PRO A 4 -14.06 24.52 -9.77
N ALA A 5 -15.02 24.98 -8.96
CA ALA A 5 -14.78 26.00 -7.95
C ALA A 5 -13.64 25.54 -7.00
N PRO A 6 -12.75 26.45 -6.56
CA PRO A 6 -11.74 26.11 -5.57
C PRO A 6 -12.42 25.57 -4.31
N VAL A 7 -11.94 24.43 -3.80
CA VAL A 7 -12.43 23.87 -2.54
C VAL A 7 -12.12 24.88 -1.43
N THR A 8 -13.14 25.65 -1.04
CA THR A 8 -13.06 26.64 0.03
C THR A 8 -12.75 25.95 1.35
N GLY A 9 -11.55 26.19 1.88
CA GLY A 9 -11.19 25.90 3.27
C GLY A 9 -10.87 24.43 3.54
N THR A 10 -9.70 23.96 3.12
CA THR A 10 -9.17 22.68 3.60
C THR A 10 -8.91 22.79 5.11
N ASP A 11 -9.78 22.22 5.94
CA ASP A 11 -9.63 22.20 7.40
C ASP A 11 -8.43 21.32 7.79
N THR A 12 -7.53 21.83 8.62
CA THR A 12 -6.38 21.09 9.18
C THR A 12 -6.84 19.77 9.79
N ARG A 13 -7.95 19.78 10.54
CA ARG A 13 -8.45 18.60 11.23
C ARG A 13 -8.92 17.52 10.26
N ALA A 14 -9.61 17.92 9.19
CA ALA A 14 -10.11 17.01 8.16
C ALA A 14 -8.98 16.30 7.41
N ILE A 15 -7.93 17.04 7.03
CA ILE A 15 -6.74 16.46 6.38
C ILE A 15 -5.95 15.57 7.33
N SER A 16 -5.83 15.97 8.58
CA SER A 16 -5.18 15.16 9.62
C SER A 16 -5.92 13.83 9.80
N ALA A 17 -7.25 13.85 9.82
CA ALA A 17 -8.08 12.65 9.88
C ALA A 17 -7.94 11.77 8.63
N ALA A 18 -7.84 12.37 7.44
CA ALA A 18 -7.59 11.64 6.20
C ALA A 18 -6.24 10.90 6.20
N LEU A 19 -5.17 11.55 6.66
CA LEU A 19 -3.86 10.89 6.82
C LEU A 19 -3.86 9.85 7.94
N ALA A 20 -4.62 10.05 9.02
CA ALA A 20 -4.84 9.01 10.02
C ALA A 20 -5.56 7.79 9.41
N GLY A 21 -6.58 7.99 8.56
CA GLY A 21 -7.23 6.90 7.84
C GLY A 21 -6.31 6.15 6.88
N ALA A 22 -5.30 6.82 6.30
CA ALA A 22 -4.24 6.16 5.54
C ALA A 22 -3.32 5.34 6.46
N ALA A 23 -2.92 5.89 7.61
CA ALA A 23 -2.09 5.23 8.60
C ALA A 23 -2.74 3.97 9.19
N GLU A 24 -4.07 3.98 9.39
CA GLU A 24 -4.82 2.82 9.88
C GLU A 24 -4.79 1.61 8.94
N ARG A 25 -4.54 1.81 7.65
CA ARG A 25 -4.40 0.73 6.66
C ARG A 25 -3.05 0.02 6.72
N ILE A 26 -2.06 0.64 7.35
CA ILE A 26 -0.73 0.06 7.55
C ILE A 26 -0.77 -0.85 8.79
N ALA A 27 -0.29 -2.08 8.65
CA ALA A 27 -0.14 -2.98 9.79
C ALA A 27 1.06 -2.54 10.65
N PRO A 28 0.94 -2.51 11.99
CA PRO A 28 2.07 -2.26 12.88
C PRO A 28 3.08 -3.41 12.83
N VAL A 29 4.36 -3.11 13.04
CA VAL A 29 5.41 -4.10 13.32
C VAL A 29 6.04 -3.86 14.70
N TRP A 30 6.55 -4.94 15.28
CA TRP A 30 7.22 -4.94 16.58
C TRP A 30 8.73 -5.10 16.41
N PRO A 31 9.53 -4.58 17.36
CA PRO A 31 10.96 -4.87 17.39
C PRO A 31 11.20 -6.38 17.54
N LEU A 32 12.39 -6.82 17.12
CA LEU A 32 12.72 -8.25 16.99
C LEU A 32 12.57 -9.03 18.31
N ASP A 33 12.85 -8.38 19.44
CA ASP A 33 12.73 -8.95 20.79
C ASP A 33 11.27 -9.19 21.23
N ARG A 34 10.29 -8.65 20.49
CA ARG A 34 8.85 -8.79 20.71
C ARG A 34 8.12 -9.16 19.42
N TRP A 35 8.82 -9.77 18.47
CA TRP A 35 8.25 -10.02 17.17
C TRP A 35 7.14 -11.05 17.26
N ILE A 36 5.93 -10.60 16.92
CA ILE A 36 4.76 -11.44 16.73
C ILE A 36 4.41 -11.44 15.24
N ALA A 37 4.09 -12.62 14.71
CA ALA A 37 3.60 -12.73 13.35
C ALA A 37 2.23 -12.03 13.28
N VAL A 38 2.20 -10.86 12.63
CA VAL A 38 0.97 -10.11 12.36
C VAL A 38 0.73 -10.11 10.86
N ASN A 39 -0.54 -10.28 10.47
CA ASN A 39 -0.93 -10.15 9.07
C ASN A 39 -0.48 -8.77 8.54
N PRO A 40 0.37 -8.69 7.50
CA PRO A 40 0.86 -7.42 6.95
C PRO A 40 -0.25 -6.51 6.42
N TRP A 41 -1.44 -7.08 6.19
CA TRP A 41 -2.63 -6.39 5.71
C TRP A 41 -3.71 -6.26 6.78
N TRP A 42 -3.35 -6.34 8.07
CA TRP A 42 -4.28 -6.22 9.20
C TRP A 42 -5.11 -4.93 9.19
N GLY A 43 -4.56 -3.84 8.64
CA GLY A 43 -5.27 -2.58 8.45
C GLY A 43 -6.45 -2.66 7.47
N LEU A 44 -6.51 -3.71 6.64
CA LEU A 44 -7.58 -3.98 5.67
C LEU A 44 -8.54 -5.09 6.13
N ARG A 45 -8.48 -5.53 7.41
CA ARG A 45 -9.28 -6.66 7.93
C ARG A 45 -10.80 -6.52 7.82
N GLN A 46 -11.30 -5.31 7.60
CA GLN A 46 -12.74 -5.04 7.41
C GLN A 46 -13.18 -5.23 5.96
N GLN A 47 -12.24 -5.47 5.03
CA GLN A 47 -12.51 -5.69 3.61
C GLN A 47 -12.50 -7.19 3.31
N ALA A 48 -13.32 -7.62 2.34
CA ALA A 48 -13.18 -8.95 1.78
C ALA A 48 -11.83 -9.08 1.06
N MET A 49 -11.20 -10.26 1.08
CA MET A 49 -9.85 -10.45 0.55
C MET A 49 -9.70 -9.99 -0.92
N PRO A 50 -10.63 -10.26 -1.86
CA PRO A 50 -10.54 -9.75 -3.22
C PRO A 50 -10.53 -8.22 -3.31
N GLN A 51 -11.32 -7.56 -2.45
CA GLN A 51 -11.37 -6.09 -2.40
C GLN A 51 -10.05 -5.51 -1.87
N ALA A 52 -9.48 -6.13 -0.82
CA ALA A 52 -8.18 -5.75 -0.29
C ALA A 52 -7.06 -5.95 -1.32
N SER A 53 -7.08 -7.07 -2.05
CA SER A 53 -6.13 -7.36 -3.13
C SER A 53 -6.15 -6.29 -4.21
N ARG A 54 -7.33 -5.91 -4.71
CA ARG A 54 -7.44 -4.83 -5.71
C ARG A 54 -6.96 -3.50 -5.22
N LEU A 55 -7.31 -3.16 -3.98
CA LEU A 55 -6.84 -1.94 -3.37
C LEU A 55 -5.30 -1.94 -3.35
N LEU A 56 -4.67 -3.01 -2.90
CA LEU A 56 -3.21 -3.15 -2.83
C LEU A 56 -2.54 -3.19 -4.22
N GLN A 57 -3.14 -3.86 -5.19
CA GLN A 57 -2.64 -3.89 -6.57
C GLN A 57 -2.64 -2.48 -7.17
N LYS A 58 -3.71 -1.71 -6.94
CA LYS A 58 -3.80 -0.33 -7.44
C LYS A 58 -2.91 0.65 -6.69
N GLN A 59 -2.77 0.43 -5.37
CA GLN A 59 -2.07 1.32 -4.45
C GLN A 59 -0.56 1.09 -4.40
N GLY A 60 -0.07 -0.12 -4.61
CA GLY A 60 1.34 -0.43 -4.46
C GLY A 60 1.85 -1.47 -5.44
N SER A 61 1.04 -1.85 -6.43
CA SER A 61 1.35 -2.96 -7.34
C SER A 61 1.65 -4.26 -6.59
N VAL A 62 0.97 -4.45 -5.45
CA VAL A 62 1.11 -5.65 -4.60
C VAL A 62 0.00 -6.63 -4.93
N GLY A 63 0.38 -7.80 -5.46
CA GLY A 63 -0.52 -8.93 -5.64
C GLY A 63 -0.58 -9.81 -4.39
N LEU A 64 -1.79 -10.22 -4.00
CA LEU A 64 -2.00 -11.20 -2.91
C LEU A 64 -2.00 -12.66 -3.39
N LEU A 65 -2.17 -12.85 -4.69
CA LEU A 65 -2.27 -14.17 -5.33
C LEU A 65 -0.96 -14.53 -6.02
N MET A 66 -0.75 -15.84 -6.22
CA MET A 66 0.29 -16.32 -7.12
C MET A 66 0.04 -15.82 -8.55
N PRO A 67 1.09 -15.64 -9.37
CA PRO A 67 0.91 -15.15 -10.73
C PRO A 67 0.23 -16.21 -11.62
N PRO A 68 -0.40 -15.81 -12.75
CA PRO A 68 -1.19 -16.73 -13.58
C PRO A 68 -0.48 -18.01 -14.03
N GLU A 69 0.83 -17.94 -14.30
CA GLU A 69 1.67 -19.07 -14.67
C GLU A 69 1.74 -20.16 -13.61
N PHE A 70 1.70 -19.80 -12.33
CA PHE A 70 1.69 -20.76 -11.22
C PHE A 70 0.45 -21.67 -11.29
N TYR A 71 -0.73 -21.08 -11.54
CA TYR A 71 -1.96 -21.86 -11.65
C TYR A 71 -2.00 -22.67 -12.95
N ARG A 72 -1.43 -22.15 -14.03
CA ARG A 72 -1.28 -22.88 -15.29
C ARG A 72 -0.42 -24.13 -15.12
N ASP A 73 0.70 -24.02 -14.40
CA ASP A 73 1.56 -25.17 -14.09
C ASP A 73 0.87 -26.17 -13.16
N ALA A 74 0.13 -25.67 -12.16
CA ALA A 74 -0.66 -26.51 -11.26
C ALA A 74 -1.75 -27.28 -12.02
N TRP A 75 -2.37 -26.67 -13.03
CA TRP A 75 -3.31 -27.35 -13.92
C TRP A 75 -2.62 -28.40 -14.80
N GLN A 76 -1.56 -28.01 -15.51
CA GLN A 76 -0.85 -28.90 -16.45
C GLN A 76 -0.21 -30.12 -15.76
N SER A 77 0.22 -29.97 -14.51
CA SER A 77 0.76 -31.06 -13.70
C SER A 77 -0.31 -32.00 -13.10
N GLY A 78 -1.60 -31.74 -13.33
CA GLY A 78 -2.70 -32.47 -12.68
C GLY A 78 -2.79 -32.21 -11.18
N ARG A 79 -2.21 -31.10 -10.70
CA ARG A 79 -2.38 -30.68 -9.31
C ARG A 79 -3.79 -30.15 -9.09
N ILE A 80 -4.25 -29.29 -9.98
CA ILE A 80 -5.64 -28.84 -10.03
C ILE A 80 -6.37 -29.71 -11.06
N GLU A 81 -7.54 -30.23 -10.70
CA GLU A 81 -8.43 -30.99 -11.59
C GLU A 81 -9.69 -30.18 -11.92
N ALA A 82 -10.42 -30.55 -12.98
CA ALA A 82 -11.62 -29.85 -13.41
C ALA A 82 -12.68 -29.75 -12.27
N THR A 83 -12.80 -30.81 -11.47
CA THR A 83 -13.68 -30.88 -10.31
C THR A 83 -13.35 -29.82 -9.25
N ASP A 84 -12.07 -29.49 -9.07
CA ASP A 84 -11.61 -28.47 -8.13
C ASP A 84 -12.01 -27.06 -8.62
N ILE A 85 -11.96 -26.82 -9.95
CA ILE A 85 -12.40 -25.56 -10.57
C ILE A 85 -13.93 -25.42 -10.52
N ASP A 86 -14.67 -26.50 -10.80
CA ASP A 86 -16.13 -26.53 -10.73
C ASP A 86 -16.62 -26.21 -9.32
N ALA A 87 -15.96 -26.79 -8.31
CA ALA A 87 -16.25 -26.49 -6.90
C ALA A 87 -16.03 -25.00 -6.59
N ALA A 88 -14.86 -24.47 -6.96
CA ALA A 88 -14.52 -23.06 -6.73
C ALA A 88 -15.47 -22.09 -7.44
N ALA A 89 -15.82 -22.37 -8.70
CA ALA A 89 -16.73 -21.52 -9.48
C ALA A 89 -18.14 -21.49 -8.89
N ARG A 90 -18.63 -22.64 -8.42
CA ARG A 90 -19.94 -22.76 -7.75
C ARG A 90 -19.96 -21.97 -6.43
N GLU A 91 -18.90 -22.05 -5.63
CA GLU A 91 -18.76 -21.24 -4.40
C GLU A 91 -18.76 -19.73 -4.70
N ALA A 92 -18.16 -19.33 -5.82
CA ALA A 92 -18.15 -17.94 -6.27
C ALA A 92 -19.46 -17.46 -6.91
N GLY A 93 -20.49 -18.32 -7.01
CA GLY A 93 -21.77 -17.98 -7.62
C GLY A 93 -21.69 -17.77 -9.14
N VAL A 94 -20.66 -18.28 -9.79
CA VAL A 94 -20.52 -18.21 -11.26
C VAL A 94 -21.34 -19.36 -11.85
N GLU A 95 -22.42 -19.05 -12.54
CA GLU A 95 -23.14 -20.05 -13.34
C GLU A 95 -22.25 -20.49 -14.50
N VAL A 96 -21.72 -21.70 -14.39
CA VAL A 96 -21.00 -22.35 -15.46
C VAL A 96 -21.93 -23.39 -16.08
N SER A 97 -22.27 -23.22 -17.35
CA SER A 97 -22.85 -24.32 -18.12
C SER A 97 -21.83 -25.46 -18.14
N ASP A 98 -22.26 -26.71 -17.93
CA ASP A 98 -21.41 -27.92 -17.89
C ASP A 98 -20.45 -28.04 -19.09
N VAL A 99 -20.76 -27.37 -20.20
CA VAL A 99 -19.88 -27.21 -21.36
C VAL A 99 -19.08 -25.91 -21.22
N GLY A 100 -17.80 -26.01 -20.81
CA GLY A 100 -16.81 -24.95 -21.02
C GLY A 100 -16.20 -24.29 -19.78
N VAL A 101 -16.28 -24.91 -18.60
CA VAL A 101 -15.60 -24.41 -17.38
C VAL A 101 -14.11 -24.21 -17.64
N GLU A 102 -13.45 -25.18 -18.25
CA GLU A 102 -12.01 -25.12 -18.55
C GLU A 102 -11.66 -23.98 -19.50
N SER A 103 -12.42 -23.81 -20.59
CA SER A 103 -12.19 -22.74 -21.57
C SER A 103 -12.39 -21.36 -20.95
N ARG A 104 -13.40 -21.21 -20.10
CA ARG A 104 -13.64 -19.98 -19.33
C ARG A 104 -12.57 -19.75 -18.26
N ALA A 105 -12.11 -20.82 -17.61
CA ALA A 105 -11.05 -20.73 -16.60
C ALA A 105 -9.71 -20.34 -17.22
N MET A 106 -9.39 -20.86 -18.41
CA MET A 106 -8.20 -20.44 -19.16
C MET A 106 -8.27 -18.98 -19.58
N SER A 107 -9.42 -18.49 -20.06
CA SER A 107 -9.57 -17.08 -20.43
C SER A 107 -9.40 -16.14 -19.23
N TRP A 108 -9.73 -16.58 -18.02
CA TRP A 108 -9.45 -15.82 -16.81
C TRP A 108 -7.95 -15.64 -16.54
N LEU A 109 -7.13 -16.66 -16.78
CA LEU A 109 -5.67 -16.55 -16.63
C LEU A 109 -5.08 -15.58 -17.66
N ASP A 110 -5.60 -15.60 -18.88
CA ASP A 110 -5.14 -14.73 -19.97
C ASP A 110 -5.51 -13.26 -19.71
N CYS A 111 -6.73 -13.01 -19.20
CA CYS A 111 -7.19 -11.66 -18.85
C CYS A 111 -6.51 -11.08 -17.60
N ALA A 112 -6.02 -11.93 -16.68
CA ALA A 112 -5.38 -11.49 -15.44
C ALA A 112 -4.02 -10.78 -15.64
N GLN A 113 -3.49 -10.77 -16.87
CA GLN A 113 -2.26 -10.06 -17.21
C GLN A 113 -2.47 -8.55 -17.45
N GLY A 114 -3.73 -8.08 -17.53
CA GLY A 114 -4.06 -6.66 -17.68
C GLY A 114 -4.12 -5.95 -16.33
N ALA A 115 -3.00 -5.39 -15.86
CA ALA A 115 -2.98 -4.57 -14.66
C ALA A 115 -3.87 -3.31 -14.83
N ASP A 116 -4.81 -3.12 -13.90
CA ASP A 116 -5.48 -1.84 -13.70
C ASP A 116 -4.43 -0.73 -13.53
N ALA A 117 -4.67 0.44 -14.13
CA ALA A 117 -3.73 1.55 -14.06
C ALA A 117 -3.41 1.92 -12.60
N SER A 118 -2.16 1.71 -12.18
CA SER A 118 -1.67 2.03 -10.85
C SER A 118 -1.65 3.55 -10.64
N ILE A 119 -1.70 3.97 -9.37
CA ILE A 119 -1.50 5.37 -9.00
C ILE A 119 -0.11 5.82 -9.47
N MET A 120 -0.04 6.95 -10.18
CA MET A 120 1.22 7.52 -10.63
C MET A 120 1.84 8.39 -9.54
N SER A 121 3.16 8.41 -9.49
CA SER A 121 3.94 9.28 -8.61
C SER A 121 4.70 10.31 -9.41
N ALA A 122 4.62 11.56 -8.99
CA ALA A 122 5.40 12.65 -9.55
C ALA A 122 6.89 12.45 -9.29
N VAL A 123 7.27 11.95 -8.11
CA VAL A 123 8.67 11.62 -7.80
C VAL A 123 9.21 10.55 -8.75
N ALA A 124 8.42 9.50 -9.01
CA ALA A 124 8.82 8.44 -9.95
C ALA A 124 8.82 8.92 -11.41
N THR A 125 7.90 9.81 -11.78
CA THR A 125 7.82 10.37 -13.13
C THR A 125 8.94 11.35 -13.44
N LEU A 126 9.46 12.04 -12.41
CA LEU A 126 10.59 12.94 -12.53
C LEU A 126 11.87 12.11 -12.74
N THR A 127 12.10 11.75 -13.99
CA THR A 127 13.32 11.06 -14.42
C THR A 127 14.48 12.06 -14.43
N GLU A 128 15.49 11.80 -13.61
CA GLU A 128 16.81 12.38 -13.90
C GLU A 128 17.36 11.75 -15.19
N ALA A 129 18.29 12.43 -15.85
CA ALA A 129 19.04 11.85 -16.96
C ALA A 129 19.73 10.56 -16.48
N GLY A 130 19.08 9.40 -16.68
CA GLY A 130 19.49 8.12 -16.12
C GLY A 130 18.37 7.14 -15.75
N GLY A 131 17.11 7.58 -15.55
CA GLY A 131 15.96 6.71 -15.22
C GLY A 131 15.96 6.17 -13.78
N ASP A 132 14.79 6.12 -13.13
CA ASP A 132 14.47 5.56 -11.78
C ASP A 132 15.30 6.00 -10.55
N ALA A 133 16.33 6.83 -10.71
CA ALA A 133 17.25 7.17 -9.61
C ALA A 133 16.60 8.01 -8.49
N LEU A 134 15.60 8.85 -8.78
CA LEU A 134 15.10 9.82 -7.80
C LEU A 134 14.24 9.19 -6.72
N GLU A 135 13.23 8.41 -7.09
CA GLU A 135 12.35 7.75 -6.12
C GLU A 135 13.16 6.79 -5.23
N GLN A 136 14.10 6.05 -5.82
CA GLN A 136 14.97 5.15 -5.08
C GLN A 136 15.87 5.89 -4.07
N ARG A 137 16.53 6.98 -4.49
CA ARG A 137 17.34 7.80 -3.57
C ARG A 137 16.47 8.43 -2.48
N LEU A 138 15.25 8.84 -2.79
CA LEU A 138 14.32 9.36 -1.78
C LEU A 138 13.94 8.27 -0.77
N ARG A 139 13.61 7.05 -1.22
CA ARG A 139 13.36 5.91 -0.33
C ARG A 139 14.54 5.63 0.60
N GLU A 140 15.75 5.61 0.07
CA GLU A 140 16.99 5.39 0.84
C GLU A 140 17.22 6.51 1.87
N GLN A 141 17.02 7.77 1.48
CA GLN A 141 17.17 8.90 2.39
C GLN A 141 16.13 8.91 3.51
N LEU A 142 14.86 8.67 3.18
CA LEU A 142 13.80 8.56 4.19
C LEU A 142 14.03 7.37 5.10
N GLY A 143 14.51 6.24 4.57
CA GLY A 143 14.89 5.08 5.37
C GLY A 143 16.03 5.38 6.32
N ALA A 144 17.10 6.04 5.86
CA ALA A 144 18.22 6.46 6.70
C ALA A 144 17.79 7.48 7.77
N LEU A 145 16.90 8.40 7.43
CA LEU A 145 16.34 9.38 8.36
C LEU A 145 15.51 8.71 9.45
N CYS A 146 14.64 7.77 9.09
CA CYS A 146 13.89 6.98 10.06
C CYS A 146 14.84 6.18 10.96
N ALA A 147 15.85 5.52 10.39
CA ALA A 147 16.85 4.78 11.16
C ALA A 147 17.53 5.67 12.21
N GLN A 148 18.02 6.85 11.80
CA GLN A 148 18.68 7.79 12.71
C GLN A 148 17.73 8.34 13.78
N PHE A 149 16.48 8.67 13.43
CA PHE A 149 15.50 9.20 14.36
C PHE A 149 15.13 8.16 15.44
N PHE A 150 14.84 6.92 15.04
CA PHE A 150 14.44 5.87 15.97
C PHE A 150 15.62 5.33 16.80
N ASP A 151 16.84 5.26 16.24
CA ASP A 151 18.05 4.88 16.99
C ASP A 151 18.34 5.87 18.13
N GLN A 152 18.23 7.18 17.87
CA GLN A 152 18.42 8.21 18.89
C GLN A 152 17.42 8.11 20.05
N ARG A 153 16.19 7.62 19.78
CA ARG A 153 15.15 7.42 20.80
C ARG A 153 15.35 6.11 21.58
N GLN A 154 15.98 5.10 20.99
CA GLN A 154 16.26 3.82 21.65
C GLN A 154 17.56 3.82 22.44
N ALA A 155 18.50 4.71 22.12
CA ALA A 155 19.78 4.83 22.82
C ALA A 155 19.56 5.19 24.29
N ARG A 156 19.74 4.20 25.19
CA ARG A 156 19.52 4.30 26.65
C ARG A 156 20.29 5.44 27.35
N TRP A 157 21.24 6.08 26.67
CA TRP A 157 22.21 7.02 27.25
C TRP A 157 22.05 8.49 26.82
N LYS A 158 21.06 8.85 25.96
CA LYS A 158 20.86 10.25 25.59
C LYS A 158 19.85 10.96 26.49
N LYS A 159 20.37 11.73 27.46
CA LYS A 159 19.69 12.89 28.07
C LYS A 159 19.83 14.08 27.10
N GLY A 160 18.86 14.28 26.20
CA GLY A 160 18.81 15.47 25.35
C GLY A 160 17.82 15.32 24.18
N ASN A 161 16.77 16.17 24.18
CA ASN A 161 15.62 16.23 23.27
C ASN A 161 14.55 15.12 23.40
N SER A 162 13.96 15.02 24.60
CA SER A 162 12.82 14.14 24.90
C SER A 162 11.45 14.67 24.41
N GLY A 163 11.37 15.19 23.18
CA GLY A 163 10.13 15.76 22.63
C GLY A 163 10.09 16.04 21.12
N GLU A 164 11.18 15.82 20.38
CA GLU A 164 11.20 16.06 18.92
C GLU A 164 10.31 15.02 18.19
N THR A 165 9.47 15.50 17.27
CA THR A 165 8.63 14.65 16.41
C THR A 165 9.41 14.21 15.17
N LEU A 166 8.98 13.12 14.53
CA LEU A 166 9.60 12.65 13.28
C LEU A 166 9.57 13.74 12.20
N PHE A 167 8.44 14.44 12.08
CA PHE A 167 8.30 15.55 11.13
C PHE A 167 9.25 16.70 11.45
N GLY A 168 9.36 17.12 12.72
CA GLY A 168 10.29 18.18 13.11
C GLY A 168 11.76 17.81 12.84
N TYR A 169 12.15 16.56 13.14
CA TYR A 169 13.47 16.05 12.82
C TYR A 169 13.75 16.09 11.31
N TRP A 170 12.78 15.66 10.49
CA TRP A 170 12.88 15.73 9.04
C TRP A 170 12.90 17.16 8.51
N HIS A 171 12.08 18.06 9.03
CA HIS A 171 12.04 19.46 8.59
C HIS A 171 13.39 20.14 8.80
N ARG A 172 14.04 19.89 9.94
CA ARG A 172 15.36 20.42 10.26
C ARG A 172 16.51 19.80 9.45
N SER A 173 16.49 18.48 9.24
CA SER A 173 17.65 17.73 8.73
C SER A 173 17.45 17.06 7.37
N GLY A 174 16.23 16.60 7.06
CA GLY A 174 15.88 15.90 5.83
C GLY A 174 15.41 16.81 4.70
N LEU A 175 14.67 17.88 4.99
CA LEU A 175 14.19 18.83 3.98
C LEU A 175 15.33 19.45 3.14
N PRO A 176 16.48 19.86 3.72
CA PRO A 176 17.62 20.33 2.92
C PRO A 176 18.15 19.28 1.94
N VAL A 177 18.14 18.00 2.34
CA VAL A 177 18.63 16.88 1.51
C VAL A 177 17.66 16.61 0.36
N LEU A 178 16.35 16.58 0.63
CA LEU A 178 15.31 16.50 -0.41
C LEU A 178 15.47 17.61 -1.45
N MET A 179 15.80 18.83 -1.02
CA MET A 179 16.05 19.95 -1.94
C MET A 179 17.37 19.85 -2.71
N GLY A 180 18.33 19.07 -2.22
CA GLY A 180 19.52 18.69 -2.95
C GLY A 180 19.21 17.81 -4.16
N LEU A 181 18.17 16.98 -4.05
CA LEU A 181 17.72 16.07 -5.10
C LEU A 181 16.86 16.73 -6.20
N LEU A 182 16.26 17.89 -5.92
CA LEU A 182 15.33 18.54 -6.83
C LEU A 182 15.95 19.74 -7.58
N PRO A 183 15.37 20.14 -8.74
CA PRO A 183 15.82 21.30 -9.50
C PRO A 183 15.95 22.58 -8.65
N ARG A 184 17.02 23.35 -8.88
CA ARG A 184 17.40 24.50 -8.04
C ARG A 184 16.32 25.59 -7.92
N ASN A 185 15.49 25.76 -8.93
CA ASN A 185 14.39 26.73 -8.97
C ASN A 185 13.27 26.43 -7.95
N LEU A 186 13.23 25.24 -7.36
CA LEU A 186 12.25 24.87 -6.35
C LEU A 186 12.71 25.18 -4.92
N ARG A 187 13.98 25.56 -4.72
CA ARG A 187 14.58 25.82 -3.39
C ARG A 187 13.99 27.01 -2.65
N THR A 188 13.37 27.96 -3.35
CA THR A 188 12.73 29.12 -2.71
C THR A 188 11.37 28.78 -2.10
N LYS A 189 10.73 27.68 -2.51
CA LYS A 189 9.40 27.27 -2.05
C LYS A 189 9.41 26.58 -0.68
N THR A 190 10.57 26.21 -0.14
CA THR A 190 10.67 25.48 1.14
C THR A 190 10.53 26.35 2.38
N LYS A 191 10.86 27.64 2.28
CA LYS A 191 10.69 28.57 3.41
C LYS A 191 9.23 28.73 3.84
N ALA A 192 8.31 28.31 2.99
CA ALA A 192 6.88 28.35 3.25
C ALA A 192 6.35 27.07 3.91
N ILE A 193 7.11 25.97 3.95
CA ILE A 193 6.60 24.69 4.50
C ILE A 193 6.58 24.80 6.04
N PRO A 194 5.40 24.66 6.69
CA PRO A 194 5.30 24.66 8.15
C PRO A 194 6.18 23.59 8.79
N ASP A 195 6.61 23.82 10.03
CA ASP A 195 7.43 22.91 10.83
C ASP A 195 6.62 21.84 11.58
N GLN A 196 5.29 21.86 11.41
CA GLN A 196 4.35 20.89 11.96
C GLN A 196 3.59 20.18 10.83
N TRP A 197 3.44 18.86 10.96
CA TRP A 197 2.85 18.02 9.93
C TRP A 197 1.37 18.32 9.64
N PRO A 198 0.50 18.67 10.62
CA PRO A 198 -0.90 18.96 10.32
C PRO A 198 -1.05 20.18 9.40
N GLU A 199 -0.34 21.26 9.71
CA GLU A 199 -0.32 22.49 8.92
C GLU A 199 0.30 22.26 7.55
N ALA A 200 1.43 21.56 7.48
CA ALA A 200 2.09 21.25 6.23
C ALA A 200 1.21 20.36 5.33
N SER A 201 0.58 19.32 5.87
CA SER A 201 -0.31 18.45 5.11
C SER A 201 -1.53 19.21 4.57
N ARG A 202 -2.13 20.11 5.36
CA ARG A 202 -3.21 21.00 4.91
C ARG A 202 -2.76 21.88 3.75
N GLU A 203 -1.58 22.49 3.84
CA GLU A 203 -1.05 23.33 2.78
C GLU A 203 -0.77 22.54 1.50
N MET A 204 -0.21 21.33 1.62
CA MET A 204 0.01 20.48 0.45
C MET A 204 -1.31 20.03 -0.17
N ALA A 205 -2.30 19.64 0.63
CA ALA A 205 -3.63 19.29 0.15
C ALA A 205 -4.31 20.46 -0.58
N ALA A 206 -4.23 21.67 -0.02
CA ALA A 206 -4.75 22.88 -0.66
C ALA A 206 -4.00 23.22 -1.96
N ALA A 207 -2.67 23.18 -1.96
CA ALA A 207 -1.85 23.46 -3.14
C ALA A 207 -2.03 22.44 -4.27
N LEU A 208 -2.35 21.19 -3.91
CA LEU A 208 -2.65 20.11 -4.86
C LEU A 208 -4.15 20.03 -5.19
N ASN A 209 -5.01 20.84 -4.56
CA ASN A 209 -6.48 20.78 -4.68
C ASN A 209 -7.03 19.36 -4.44
N LEU A 210 -6.54 18.71 -3.37
CA LEU A 210 -6.94 17.35 -2.99
C LEU A 210 -8.15 17.39 -2.04
N THR A 211 -9.08 16.48 -2.27
CA THR A 211 -10.13 16.13 -1.30
C THR A 211 -9.58 15.22 -0.20
N GLU A 212 -10.29 15.12 0.92
CA GLU A 212 -9.95 14.21 2.04
C GLU A 212 -9.82 12.74 1.58
N SER A 213 -10.70 12.29 0.70
CA SER A 213 -10.66 10.94 0.15
C SER A 213 -9.39 10.71 -0.69
N GLN A 214 -9.00 11.70 -1.50
CA GLN A 214 -7.75 11.65 -2.26
C GLN A 214 -6.53 11.68 -1.35
N VAL A 215 -6.55 12.45 -0.26
CA VAL A 215 -5.45 12.46 0.72
C VAL A 215 -5.32 11.10 1.41
N THR A 216 -6.42 10.48 1.80
CA THR A 216 -6.41 9.12 2.38
C THR A 216 -5.86 8.10 1.37
N HIS A 217 -6.30 8.20 0.12
CA HIS A 217 -5.91 7.31 -0.97
C HIS A 217 -4.43 7.45 -1.33
N LEU A 218 -3.96 8.68 -1.54
CA LEU A 218 -2.58 8.99 -1.87
C LEU A 218 -1.64 8.75 -0.68
N GLY A 219 -2.07 9.07 0.54
CA GLY A 219 -1.31 8.80 1.76
C GLY A 219 -1.00 7.31 1.90
N HIS A 220 -1.98 6.45 1.62
CA HIS A 220 -1.76 4.99 1.65
C HIS A 220 -0.77 4.54 0.58
N HIS A 221 -0.93 4.99 -0.67
CA HIS A 221 0.01 4.72 -1.78
C HIS A 221 1.44 5.05 -1.38
N LEU A 222 1.64 6.25 -0.84
CA LEU A 222 2.95 6.77 -0.47
C LEU A 222 3.57 6.00 0.71
N LEU A 223 2.76 5.61 1.70
CA LEU A 223 3.23 4.78 2.81
C LEU A 223 3.68 3.38 2.33
N LEU A 224 3.01 2.79 1.33
CA LEU A 224 3.40 1.49 0.76
C LEU A 224 4.79 1.53 0.10
N LYS A 225 5.23 2.69 -0.40
CA LYS A 225 6.59 2.87 -0.99
C LYS A 225 7.72 2.69 0.03
N LEU A 226 7.41 2.82 1.31
CA LEU A 226 8.34 2.60 2.40
C LEU A 226 7.68 1.77 3.52
N LEU A 227 6.99 0.69 3.12
CA LEU A 227 6.13 -0.12 3.98
C LEU A 227 6.81 -0.53 5.29
N GLY A 228 8.07 -0.97 5.25
CA GLY A 228 8.80 -1.37 6.46
C GLY A 228 8.87 -0.27 7.53
N TRP A 229 9.23 0.95 7.14
CA TRP A 229 9.27 2.09 8.06
C TRP A 229 7.89 2.63 8.39
N ALA A 230 6.93 2.58 7.47
CA ALA A 230 5.53 2.91 7.77
C ALA A 230 4.95 1.98 8.85
N SER A 231 5.18 0.68 8.74
CA SER A 231 4.80 -0.32 9.74
C SER A 231 5.51 -0.10 11.08
N TRP A 232 6.78 0.31 11.04
CA TRP A 232 7.54 0.65 12.24
C TRP A 232 6.95 1.87 12.95
N CYS A 233 6.71 2.97 12.23
CA CYS A 233 6.02 4.16 12.73
C CYS A 233 4.66 3.79 13.35
N ARG A 234 3.88 2.94 12.65
CA ARG A 234 2.58 2.49 13.13
C ARG A 234 2.67 1.69 14.43
N GLY A 235 3.70 0.87 14.56
CA GLY A 235 4.00 0.13 15.78
C GLY A 235 4.38 1.03 16.94
N GLU A 236 5.19 2.06 16.71
CA GLU A 236 5.50 3.09 17.70
C GLU A 236 4.25 3.85 18.13
N ASP A 237 3.44 4.35 17.18
CA ASP A 237 2.17 5.05 17.45
C ASP A 237 1.22 4.18 18.29
N TRP A 238 1.14 2.88 17.98
CA TRP A 238 0.36 1.92 18.77
C TRP A 238 0.86 1.81 20.21
N ARG A 239 2.17 1.58 20.40
CA ARG A 239 2.78 1.43 21.73
C ARG A 239 2.66 2.70 22.56
N ALA A 240 2.86 3.86 21.94
CA ALA A 240 2.77 5.16 22.57
C ALA A 240 1.33 5.47 23.00
N GLY A 241 0.33 5.12 22.17
CA GLY A 241 -1.08 5.20 22.52
C GLY A 241 -1.46 4.33 23.73
N LEU A 242 -0.97 3.08 23.81
CA LEU A 242 -1.17 2.21 24.98
C LEU A 242 -0.55 2.77 26.27
N ALA A 243 0.53 3.54 26.14
CA ALA A 243 1.19 4.21 27.26
C ALA A 243 0.55 5.56 27.64
N GLY A 244 -0.54 5.97 26.97
CA GLY A 244 -1.22 7.25 27.20
C GLY A 244 -0.49 8.48 26.65
N ALA A 245 0.50 8.27 25.77
CA ALA A 245 1.30 9.34 25.14
C ALA A 245 1.31 9.14 23.61
N PRO A 246 0.16 9.33 22.93
CA PRO A 246 0.04 9.02 21.51
C PRO A 246 1.03 9.82 20.67
N THR A 247 1.57 9.16 19.64
CA THR A 247 2.41 9.78 18.61
C THR A 247 1.73 9.65 17.25
N GLU A 248 2.22 10.45 16.28
CA GLU A 248 1.67 10.53 14.93
C GLU A 248 2.78 10.37 13.89
N HIS A 249 3.68 9.41 14.12
CA HIS A 249 4.83 9.16 13.26
C HIS A 249 4.41 8.68 11.87
N THR A 250 3.33 7.90 11.78
CA THR A 250 2.84 7.39 10.49
C THR A 250 2.27 8.52 9.63
N GLN A 251 1.48 9.43 10.22
CA GLN A 251 0.95 10.61 9.56
C GLN A 251 2.07 11.58 9.16
N SER A 252 3.06 11.75 10.05
CA SER A 252 4.27 12.53 9.74
C SER A 252 5.00 11.99 8.51
N LEU A 253 5.20 10.67 8.42
CA LEU A 253 5.86 10.04 7.26
C LEU A 253 5.05 10.19 5.97
N ALA A 254 3.72 10.05 6.05
CA ALA A 254 2.84 10.27 4.90
C ALA A 254 2.90 11.74 4.41
N CYS A 255 2.92 12.70 5.35
CA CYS A 255 3.06 14.12 5.04
C CYS A 255 4.40 14.43 4.34
N ILE A 256 5.50 13.84 4.80
CA ILE A 256 6.83 13.98 4.18
C ILE A 256 6.82 13.52 2.72
N TRP A 257 6.20 12.36 2.45
CA TRP A 257 6.02 11.89 1.08
C TRP A 257 5.13 12.81 0.26
N LEU A 258 4.03 13.31 0.83
CA LEU A 258 3.12 14.22 0.14
C LEU A 258 3.83 15.53 -0.26
N ILE A 259 4.69 16.07 0.60
CA ILE A 259 5.53 17.22 0.28
C ILE A 259 6.49 16.89 -0.87
N SER A 260 7.08 15.70 -0.86
CA SER A 260 7.98 15.24 -1.93
C SER A 260 7.26 15.12 -3.28
N GLU A 261 6.04 14.57 -3.28
CA GLU A 261 5.17 14.53 -4.46
C GLU A 261 4.79 15.93 -4.94
N TRP A 262 4.39 16.82 -4.04
CA TRP A 262 4.08 18.21 -4.39
C TRP A 262 5.27 18.88 -5.05
N LEU A 263 6.46 18.80 -4.45
CA LEU A 263 7.67 19.42 -5.01
C LEU A 263 8.04 18.83 -6.37
N ALA A 264 8.00 17.50 -6.53
CA ALA A 264 8.31 16.84 -7.80
C ALA A 264 7.31 17.21 -8.89
N LEU A 265 6.01 17.32 -8.56
CA LEU A 265 4.97 17.72 -9.50
C LEU A 265 5.23 19.11 -10.08
N GLN A 266 5.77 20.03 -9.27
CA GLN A 266 6.11 21.39 -9.71
C GLN A 266 7.32 21.45 -10.66
N ALA A 267 8.12 20.38 -10.74
CA ALA A 267 9.22 20.26 -11.69
C ALA A 267 8.79 19.66 -13.04
N LEU A 268 7.60 19.06 -13.12
CA LEU A 268 7.12 18.36 -14.30
C LEU A 268 6.36 19.29 -15.27
N PRO A 269 6.33 19.00 -16.58
CA PRO A 269 5.46 19.68 -17.53
C PRO A 269 3.98 19.54 -17.17
N GLU A 270 3.15 20.54 -17.50
CA GLU A 270 1.71 20.56 -17.19
C GLU A 270 0.96 19.30 -17.69
N ARG A 271 1.38 18.74 -18.83
CA ARG A 271 0.84 17.49 -19.37
C ARG A 271 0.99 16.34 -18.38
N ASP A 272 2.19 16.16 -17.83
CA ASP A 272 2.46 15.06 -16.89
C ASP A 272 1.83 15.35 -15.53
N GLN A 273 1.82 16.60 -15.09
CA GLN A 273 1.07 16.98 -13.88
C GLN A 273 -0.40 16.60 -13.97
N SER A 274 -1.05 16.88 -15.10
CA SER A 274 -2.46 16.56 -15.33
C SER A 274 -2.72 15.06 -15.32
N ARG A 275 -1.84 14.28 -15.97
CA ARG A 275 -1.93 12.80 -15.98
C ARG A 275 -1.77 12.21 -14.57
N ILE A 276 -0.78 12.68 -13.82
CA ILE A 276 -0.54 12.22 -12.44
C ILE A 276 -1.74 12.55 -11.56
N ARG A 277 -2.23 13.80 -11.58
CA ARG A 277 -3.41 14.22 -10.80
C ARG A 277 -4.66 13.41 -11.16
N ALA A 278 -4.84 13.06 -12.44
CA ALA A 278 -5.94 12.20 -12.87
C ALA A 278 -5.83 10.77 -12.30
N SER A 279 -4.62 10.26 -12.06
CA SER A 279 -4.42 8.95 -11.42
C SER A 279 -4.70 8.94 -9.91
N TRP A 280 -4.73 10.11 -9.26
CA TRP A 280 -4.97 10.24 -7.82
C TRP A 280 -6.44 10.22 -7.42
N GLN A 281 -7.33 9.83 -8.33
CA GLN A 281 -8.75 9.68 -7.99
C GLN A 281 -8.92 8.50 -7.02
N PRO A 282 -9.70 8.68 -5.95
CA PRO A 282 -9.93 7.61 -5.01
C PRO A 282 -10.74 6.52 -5.71
N VAL A 283 -10.50 5.30 -5.27
CA VAL A 283 -11.06 4.13 -5.90
C VAL A 283 -11.83 3.41 -4.83
N ASP A 284 -13.14 3.30 -5.05
CA ASP A 284 -13.99 2.55 -4.14
C ASP A 284 -13.81 1.05 -4.44
N PRO A 285 -13.33 0.25 -3.48
CA PRO A 285 -13.17 -1.19 -3.66
C PRO A 285 -14.46 -1.91 -4.09
N ILE A 286 -15.62 -1.32 -3.80
CA ILE A 286 -16.96 -1.80 -4.16
C ILE A 286 -17.27 -1.50 -5.64
N THR A 287 -16.92 -0.30 -6.14
CA THR A 287 -17.22 0.11 -7.53
C THR A 287 -16.26 -0.48 -8.57
N LEU A 288 -15.11 -1.03 -8.14
CA LEU A 288 -14.22 -1.83 -8.99
C LEU A 288 -14.85 -3.16 -9.49
N GLY A 289 -16.14 -3.38 -9.24
CA GLY A 289 -16.91 -4.52 -9.76
C GLY A 289 -16.66 -5.80 -8.96
N VAL A 290 -17.63 -6.69 -8.91
CA VAL A 290 -17.56 -7.97 -8.18
C VAL A 290 -17.08 -9.10 -9.09
N GLN A 291 -16.43 -8.80 -10.23
CA GLN A 291 -15.89 -9.90 -11.03
C GLN A 291 -14.86 -10.60 -10.15
N PRO A 292 -15.05 -11.89 -9.80
CA PRO A 292 -13.98 -12.66 -9.24
C PRO A 292 -12.95 -12.64 -10.36
N GLU A 293 -11.86 -11.88 -10.17
CA GLU A 293 -10.66 -12.04 -10.98
C GLU A 293 -10.49 -13.54 -11.05
N GLY A 294 -10.58 -14.17 -12.23
CA GLY A 294 -10.71 -15.63 -12.20
C GLY A 294 -9.48 -16.30 -11.56
N LEU A 295 -8.40 -15.56 -11.33
CA LEU A 295 -7.35 -15.91 -10.38
C LEU A 295 -7.84 -16.29 -8.96
N TRP A 296 -8.86 -15.63 -8.38
CA TRP A 296 -9.47 -16.06 -7.11
C TRP A 296 -10.15 -17.41 -7.22
N ILE A 297 -10.80 -17.70 -8.35
CA ILE A 297 -11.38 -19.02 -8.61
C ILE A 297 -10.25 -20.05 -8.74
N TRP A 298 -9.16 -19.72 -9.42
CA TRP A 298 -7.96 -20.56 -9.52
C TRP A 298 -7.27 -20.80 -8.18
N GLN A 299 -7.14 -19.76 -7.36
CA GLN A 299 -6.61 -19.87 -6.00
C GLN A 299 -7.49 -20.80 -5.16
N ARG A 300 -8.81 -20.64 -5.26
CA ARG A 300 -9.74 -21.50 -4.53
C ARG A 300 -9.72 -22.95 -5.02
N ALA A 301 -9.59 -23.17 -6.33
CA ALA A 301 -9.40 -24.49 -6.91
C ALA A 301 -8.08 -25.14 -6.43
N TYR A 302 -7.01 -24.35 -6.32
CA TYR A 302 -5.74 -24.82 -5.75
C TYR A 302 -5.88 -25.25 -4.28
N GLU A 303 -6.67 -24.52 -3.49
CA GLU A 303 -6.99 -24.90 -2.10
C GLU A 303 -7.82 -26.18 -2.03
N HIS A 304 -8.82 -26.34 -2.89
CA HIS A 304 -9.59 -27.59 -3.00
C HIS A 304 -8.72 -28.78 -3.38
N ALA A 305 -7.84 -28.62 -4.36
CA ALA A 305 -6.86 -29.62 -4.74
C ALA A 305 -5.95 -30.03 -3.58
N TRP A 306 -5.49 -29.06 -2.79
CA TRP A 306 -4.71 -29.31 -1.58
C TRP A 306 -5.53 -30.10 -0.54
N GLN A 307 -6.76 -29.68 -0.26
CA GLN A 307 -7.64 -30.36 0.69
C GLN A 307 -7.94 -31.80 0.28
N ARG A 308 -8.26 -32.02 -1.00
CA ARG A 308 -8.53 -33.34 -1.57
C ARG A 308 -7.36 -34.30 -1.36
N ARG A 309 -6.14 -33.85 -1.65
CA ARG A 309 -4.91 -34.63 -1.43
C ARG A 309 -4.67 -34.88 0.06
N PHE A 310 -4.78 -33.83 0.87
CA PHE A 310 -4.60 -33.92 2.32
C PHE A 310 -5.56 -34.92 2.97
N PHE A 311 -6.85 -34.89 2.62
CA PHE A 311 -7.83 -35.84 3.14
C PHE A 311 -7.60 -37.27 2.63
N ALA A 312 -7.16 -37.45 1.37
CA ALA A 312 -6.77 -38.75 0.86
C ALA A 312 -5.60 -39.34 1.66
N ASP A 313 -4.57 -38.54 1.96
CA ASP A 313 -3.41 -38.97 2.74
C ASP A 313 -3.78 -39.32 4.19
N LEU A 314 -4.64 -38.53 4.83
CA LEU A 314 -5.16 -38.83 6.17
C LEU A 314 -5.94 -40.15 6.20
N ASN A 315 -6.80 -40.39 5.21
CA ASN A 315 -7.60 -41.62 5.13
C ASN A 315 -6.72 -42.85 4.81
N ASN A 316 -5.71 -42.70 3.96
CA ASN A 316 -4.76 -43.77 3.65
C ASN A 316 -3.85 -44.09 4.85
N GLY A 317 -3.42 -43.07 5.60
CA GLY A 317 -2.65 -43.23 6.84
C GLY A 317 -3.46 -43.85 7.98
N ALA A 318 -4.76 -43.55 8.08
CA ALA A 318 -5.68 -44.20 9.01
C ALA A 318 -5.93 -45.68 8.65
N GLY A 319 -6.03 -46.00 7.36
CA GLY A 319 -6.21 -47.38 6.88
C GLY A 319 -5.01 -48.30 7.15
N LEU A 320 -3.78 -47.76 7.11
CA LEU A 320 -2.54 -48.49 7.43
C LEU A 320 -2.39 -48.81 8.93
N ASN A 321 -3.00 -48.01 9.81
CA ASN A 321 -3.01 -48.26 11.25
C ASN A 321 -4.14 -49.19 11.69
N ALA A 322 -5.27 -49.23 10.95
CA ALA A 322 -6.39 -50.12 11.23
C ALA A 322 -6.14 -51.60 10.84
N THR A 323 -5.12 -51.88 10.02
CA THR A 323 -4.73 -53.24 9.60
C THR A 323 -3.68 -53.90 10.53
N LYS A 324 -3.29 -53.25 11.63
CA LYS A 324 -2.31 -53.75 12.61
C LYS A 324 -2.91 -54.27 13.92
N THR A 325 -4.23 -54.40 14.02
CA THR A 325 -4.92 -55.08 15.14
C THR A 325 -5.45 -56.43 14.67
#